data_AF-A0A6B3FCZ0-F1
#
_entry.id   AF-A0A6B3FCZ0-F1
#
_cell.length_a   1.000
_cell.length_b   1.000
_cell.length_c   1.000
_cell.angle_alpha   90.00
_cell.angle_beta   90.00
_cell.angle_gamma   90.00
#
_symmetry.space_group_name_H-M   'P 1'
#
loop_
_entity.id
_entity.type
_entity.pdbx_description
1 polymer ?
#
loop_
_entity_poly.entity_id
_entity_poly.type
_entity_poly.pdbx_seq_one_letter_code
_entity_poly.pdbx_strand_id
1 'polypeptide(L)' 'MNENRYRVAGMTCGHCLASVTEEVREVPGVREVKVDLAEGTVLVRGRDLDDALI' A
#
# COMPACT_ATOMS: atom_id res chain seq x y z
N MET A 1 4.71 8.54 -13.37
CA MET A 1 4.23 8.46 -11.96
C MET A 1 3.14 7.42 -12.00
N ASN A 2 3.36 6.30 -11.33
CA ASN A 2 2.45 5.16 -11.40
C ASN A 2 1.67 5.09 -10.07
N GLU A 3 0.41 4.67 -10.15
CA GLU A 3 -0.46 4.41 -9.00
C GLU A 3 -0.91 2.96 -9.09
N ASN A 4 -0.60 2.18 -8.05
CA ASN A 4 -1.06 0.81 -7.91
C ASN A 4 -2.04 0.72 -6.74
N ARG A 5 -3.13 -0.01 -6.96
CA ARG A 5 -4.22 -0.15 -5.99
C ARG A 5 -4.37 -1.62 -5.62
N TYR A 6 -4.10 -1.95 -4.37
CA TYR A 6 -4.11 -3.31 -3.83
C TYR A 6 -5.27 -3.49 -2.87
N ARG A 7 -6.09 -4.53 -3.06
CA ARG A 7 -7.18 -4.85 -2.14
C ARG A 7 -6.66 -5.83 -1.09
N VAL A 8 -6.78 -5.49 0.19
CA VAL A 8 -6.29 -6.34 1.28
C VAL A 8 -7.50 -6.92 2.02
N ALA A 9 -7.76 -8.19 1.78
CA ALA A 9 -8.77 -8.92 2.52
C ALA A 9 -8.31 -9.11 3.98
N GLY A 10 -9.15 -8.73 4.94
CA GLY A 10 -8.86 -8.95 6.36
C GLY A 10 -8.19 -7.79 7.11
N MET A 11 -8.10 -6.59 6.53
CA MET A 11 -7.80 -5.36 7.31
C MET A 11 -8.95 -5.04 8.26
N THR A 12 -9.06 -5.78 9.37
CA THR A 12 -10.14 -5.67 10.37
C THR A 12 -9.68 -5.06 11.69
N CYS A 13 -8.37 -4.84 11.88
CA CYS A 13 -7.80 -4.23 13.07
C CYS A 13 -6.73 -3.21 12.73
N GLY A 14 -6.81 -2.00 13.32
CA GLY A 14 -5.90 -0.88 13.06
C GLY A 14 -4.42 -1.15 13.38
N HIS A 15 -4.09 -2.21 14.12
CA HIS A 15 -2.69 -2.60 14.36
C HIS A 15 -2.00 -3.12 13.10
N CYS A 16 -2.68 -3.91 12.27
CA CYS A 16 -2.08 -4.42 11.03
C CYS A 16 -1.90 -3.31 9.99
N LEU A 17 -2.76 -2.28 10.02
CA LEU A 17 -2.70 -1.14 9.11
C LEU A 17 -1.38 -0.37 9.26
N ALA A 18 -1.02 -0.02 10.50
CA ALA A 18 0.16 0.78 10.78
C ALA A 18 1.42 0.05 10.28
N SER A 19 1.56 -1.23 10.66
CA SER A 19 2.67 -2.07 10.19
C SER A 19 2.72 -2.15 8.66
N VAL A 20 1.61 -2.45 7.98
CA VAL A 20 1.61 -2.54 6.51
C VAL A 20 1.95 -1.19 5.86
N THR A 21 1.49 -0.07 6.43
CA THR A 21 1.77 1.26 5.87
C THR A 21 3.24 1.63 6.02
N GLU A 22 3.87 1.30 7.14
CA GLU A 22 5.30 1.53 7.38
C GLU A 22 6.15 0.69 6.41
N GLU A 23 5.89 -0.61 6.32
CA GLU A 23 6.63 -1.51 5.42
C GLU A 23 6.51 -1.09 3.95
N VAL A 24 5.31 -0.71 3.50
CA VAL A 24 5.08 -0.24 2.12
C VAL A 24 5.76 1.09 1.84
N ARG A 25 5.93 1.96 2.86
CA ARG A 25 6.68 3.22 2.71
C ARG A 25 8.18 3.01 2.56
N GLU A 26 8.71 1.92 3.10
CA GLU A 26 10.13 1.55 2.94
C GLU A 26 10.46 0.99 1.56
N VAL A 27 9.44 0.59 0.79
CA VAL A 27 9.64 0.08 -0.57
C VAL A 27 10.29 1.16 -1.45
N PRO A 28 11.45 0.86 -2.07
CA PRO A 28 12.12 1.80 -2.97
C PRO A 28 11.19 2.23 -4.12
N GLY A 29 11.11 3.53 -4.36
CA GLY A 29 10.26 4.09 -5.42
C GLY A 29 8.89 4.57 -4.93
N VAL A 30 8.44 4.14 -3.75
CA VAL A 30 7.21 4.64 -3.12
C VAL A 30 7.37 6.09 -2.68
N ARG A 31 6.36 6.91 -3.00
CA ARG A 31 6.29 8.35 -2.70
C ARG A 31 5.13 8.66 -1.78
N GLU A 32 4.00 7.99 -1.99
CA GLU A 32 2.79 8.19 -1.22
C GLU A 32 2.08 6.84 -1.04
N VAL A 33 1.62 6.59 0.19
CA VAL A 33 0.77 5.45 0.55
C VAL A 33 -0.51 6.02 1.15
N LYS A 34 -1.65 5.59 0.62
CA LYS A 34 -2.99 5.89 1.13
C LYS A 34 -3.67 4.60 1.44
N VAL A 35 -4.32 4.50 2.58
CA VAL A 35 -5.10 3.32 2.92
C VAL A 35 -6.53 3.71 3.20
N ASP A 36 -7.43 2.97 2.58
CA ASP A 36 -8.87 3.09 2.75
C ASP A 36 -9.37 1.85 3.50
N LEU A 37 -9.65 2.01 4.79
CA LEU A 37 -10.18 0.93 5.63
C LEU A 37 -11.64 0.61 5.30
N ALA A 38 -12.41 1.59 4.82
CA ALA A 38 -13.81 1.40 4.47
C ALA A 38 -13.94 0.51 3.22
N GLU A 39 -13.07 0.73 2.22
CA GLU A 39 -12.98 -0.10 1.02
C GLU A 39 -12.03 -1.31 1.16
N GLY A 40 -11.22 -1.37 2.23
CA GLY A 40 -10.20 -2.41 2.42
C GLY A 40 -9.10 -2.36 1.35
N THR A 41 -8.69 -1.16 0.94
CA THR A 41 -7.81 -0.95 -0.22
C THR A 41 -6.61 -0.08 0.14
N VAL A 42 -5.44 -0.44 -0.38
CA VAL A 42 -4.18 0.30 -0.27
C VAL A 42 -3.80 0.87 -1.62
N LEU A 43 -3.60 2.18 -1.67
CA LEU A 43 -3.17 2.96 -2.80
C LEU A 43 -1.69 3.31 -2.62
N VAL A 44 -0.85 2.87 -3.55
CA VAL A 44 0.58 3.15 -3.53
C VAL A 44 0.94 3.95 -4.77
N ARG A 45 1.55 5.11 -4.58
CA ARG A 45 2.02 6.00 -5.65
C ARG A 45 3.52 6.15 -5.59
N GLY A 46 4.16 6.14 -6.75
CA GLY A 46 5.60 6.30 -6.82
C GLY A 46 6.17 6.28 -8.24
N ARG A 47 7.48 6.07 -8.32
CA ARG A 47 8.21 5.84 -9.57
C ARG A 47 8.69 4.39 -9.59
N ASP A 48 8.55 3.73 -10.74
CA ASP A 48 9.06 2.37 -10.94
C ASP A 48 8.44 1.34 -9.98
N LEU A 49 7.13 1.48 -9.73
CA LEU A 49 6.37 0.44 -9.02
C LEU A 49 6.03 -0.69 -10.00
N ASP A 50 6.95 -1.63 -10.14
CA ASP A 50 6.72 -2.88 -10.85
C ASP A 50 6.24 -3.94 -9.87
N ASP A 51 4.93 -4.19 -9.87
CA ASP A 51 4.30 -5.27 -9.09
C ASP A 51 4.61 -6.68 -9.63
N ALA A 52 5.31 -6.78 -10.77
CA ALA A 52 5.70 -8.05 -11.39
C ALA A 52 6.88 -8.77 -10.68
N LEU A 53 7.44 -8.18 -9.63
CA LEU A 53 8.59 -8.70 -8.87
C LEU A 53 8.22 -9.41 -7.56
N ILE A 54 6.93 -9.50 -7.21
CA ILE A 54 6.40 -10.21 -6.02
C ILE A 54 5.86 -11.60 -6.34
#